data_AF-A0A4R5C1I8-F1
#
_entry.id   AF-A0A4R5C1I8-F1
#
_cell.length_a   1.000
_cell.length_b   1.000
_cell.length_c   1.000
_cell.angle_alpha   90.00
_cell.angle_beta   90.00
_cell.angle_gamma   90.00
#
_symmetry.space_group_name_H-M   'P 1'
#
loop_
_entity.id
_entity.type
_entity.pdbx_description
1 polymer ?
#
loop_
_entity_poly.entity_id
_entity_poly.type
_entity_poly.pdbx_seq_one_letter_code
_entity_poly.pdbx_strand_id
1 'polypeptide(L)'
;MSELRVAEGTAIVLVDDRLGEALPAAALPLVRKAAEVFAGAGLSAAAKAALDVPEAPQDLVERAATAPTVLITGEIDAAAESLRAAGASVVASPAPAGVELLDAVTVMDRLRSPGGCPWDAEQDHDSLRQYLVEETYELLDAIAEKDRSALREELGDVLLQVLFHARVAAEDSEDPFDVDAVAAGLVSKLVSRHPHVFADDSTVLDTESQHARWEELKQQEKQRESIVDGVALGQPAVALAAKLTQRAGRAGIPLSAMPSGEDTGSALFALAAEAKLGGIDPEDALRGVALEFAERIRAAERRARESGGTAPTADEWHELLGGSDA
;
A
#
# COMPACT_ATOMS: atom_id res chain seq x y z
N MET A 1 51.96 -17.05 0.64
CA MET A 1 51.33 -16.56 1.87
C MET A 1 50.12 -17.44 2.11
N SER A 2 50.06 -18.16 3.24
CA SER A 2 48.87 -18.96 3.58
C SER A 2 47.69 -18.00 3.70
N GLU A 3 46.58 -18.28 3.01
CA GLU A 3 45.31 -17.60 3.31
C GLU A 3 44.99 -17.88 4.78
N LEU A 4 44.85 -16.82 5.56
CA LEU A 4 44.48 -16.91 6.97
C LEU A 4 43.05 -17.46 7.04
N ARG A 5 42.85 -18.56 7.79
CA ARG A 5 41.51 -19.14 8.01
C ARG A 5 41.06 -18.87 9.44
N VAL A 6 39.79 -18.51 9.59
CA VAL A 6 39.17 -18.34 10.91
C VAL A 6 38.90 -19.68 11.59
N ALA A 7 38.79 -19.66 12.92
CA ALA A 7 38.40 -20.78 13.75
C ALA A 7 36.97 -21.24 13.45
N GLU A 8 36.71 -22.53 13.66
CA GLU A 8 35.38 -23.11 13.52
C GLU A 8 34.40 -22.45 14.51
N GLY A 9 33.24 -22.02 14.03
CA GLY A 9 32.25 -21.30 14.83
C GLY A 9 32.39 -19.77 14.79
N THR A 10 33.40 -19.23 14.11
CA THR A 10 33.45 -17.81 13.77
C THR A 10 32.33 -17.45 12.79
N ALA A 11 31.58 -16.39 13.09
CA ALA A 11 30.43 -16.00 12.30
C ALA A 11 30.25 -14.49 12.20
N ILE A 12 29.63 -14.06 11.11
CA ILE A 12 29.10 -12.72 10.91
C ILE A 12 27.60 -12.83 11.10
N VAL A 13 27.05 -12.11 12.08
CA VAL A 13 25.62 -12.01 12.33
C VAL A 13 25.16 -10.68 11.74
N LEU A 14 24.55 -10.76 10.56
CA LEU A 14 23.96 -9.61 9.88
C LEU A 14 22.56 -9.37 10.46
N VAL A 15 22.37 -8.19 11.06
CA VAL A 15 21.07 -7.74 11.56
C VAL A 15 20.43 -6.79 10.56
N ASP A 16 19.10 -6.76 10.56
CA ASP A 16 18.31 -5.82 9.78
C ASP A 16 17.70 -4.83 10.76
N ASP A 17 18.20 -3.59 10.76
CA ASP A 17 17.78 -2.55 11.71
C ASP A 17 16.28 -2.24 11.63
N ARG A 18 15.63 -2.55 10.49
CA ARG A 18 14.18 -2.40 10.33
C ARG A 18 13.40 -3.33 11.25
N LEU A 19 14.01 -4.46 11.64
CA LEU A 19 13.42 -5.43 12.57
C LEU A 19 13.73 -5.12 14.04
N GLY A 20 14.29 -3.94 14.33
CA GLY A 20 14.67 -3.51 15.67
C GLY A 20 15.88 -4.26 16.21
N GLU A 21 15.97 -4.38 17.55
CA GLU A 21 17.09 -5.00 18.27
C GLU A 21 17.05 -6.55 18.22
N ALA A 22 16.69 -7.12 17.06
CA ALA A 22 16.48 -8.54 16.88
C ALA A 22 17.73 -9.23 16.29
N LEU A 23 18.21 -10.27 16.98
CA LEU A 23 19.21 -11.19 16.43
C LEU A 23 18.53 -12.37 15.71
N PRO A 24 19.08 -12.85 14.59
CA PRO A 24 18.62 -14.09 13.97
C PRO A 24 18.65 -15.24 14.96
N ALA A 25 17.58 -16.04 15.04
CA ALA A 25 17.52 -17.17 15.98
C ALA A 25 18.68 -18.17 15.77
N ALA A 26 19.15 -18.32 14.53
CA ALA A 26 20.30 -19.14 14.17
C ALA A 26 21.65 -18.61 14.72
N ALA A 27 21.73 -17.33 15.13
CA ALA A 27 22.90 -16.75 15.76
C ALA A 27 23.08 -17.18 17.22
N LEU A 28 21.98 -17.55 17.91
CA LEU A 28 22.00 -17.91 19.33
C LEU A 28 23.06 -18.97 19.71
N PRO A 29 23.19 -20.12 19.01
CA PRO A 29 24.23 -21.10 19.33
C PRO A 29 25.66 -20.60 19.05
N LEU A 30 25.84 -19.68 18.11
CA LEU A 30 27.14 -19.13 17.75
C LEU A 30 27.60 -18.11 18.79
N VAL A 31 26.73 -17.17 19.15
CA VAL A 31 26.97 -16.19 20.21
C VAL A 31 27.29 -16.88 21.54
N ARG A 32 26.57 -17.96 21.90
CA ARG A 32 26.84 -18.72 23.13
C ARG A 32 28.18 -19.44 23.17
N LYS A 33 28.75 -19.77 22.00
CA LYS A 33 30.02 -20.51 21.87
C LYS A 33 31.20 -19.60 21.55
N ALA A 34 30.93 -18.35 21.19
CA ALA A 34 31.96 -17.38 20.85
C ALA A 34 32.86 -17.10 22.05
N ALA A 35 34.17 -17.03 21.81
CA ALA A 35 35.12 -16.52 22.78
C ALA A 35 35.03 -14.99 22.88
N GLU A 36 34.75 -14.33 21.76
CA GLU A 36 34.61 -12.88 21.66
C GLU A 36 33.43 -12.51 20.75
N VAL A 37 32.72 -11.45 21.11
CA VAL A 37 31.64 -10.86 20.33
C VAL A 37 31.94 -9.38 20.14
N PHE A 38 31.82 -8.90 18.91
CA PHE A 38 32.10 -7.51 18.55
C PHE A 38 30.93 -6.88 17.78
N ALA A 39 30.74 -5.58 17.96
CA ALA A 39 29.86 -4.75 17.16
C ALA A 39 30.59 -4.23 15.91
N GLY A 40 29.96 -4.40 14.75
CA GLY A 40 30.42 -3.93 13.45
C GLY A 40 29.76 -2.62 13.02
N ALA A 41 29.97 -2.26 11.76
CA ALA A 41 29.36 -1.09 11.14
C ALA A 41 27.84 -1.27 10.91
N GLY A 42 27.16 -0.20 10.51
CA GLY A 42 25.75 -0.22 10.15
C GLY A 42 24.74 -0.48 11.28
N LEU A 43 25.17 -0.72 12.52
CA LEU A 43 24.26 -0.90 13.65
C LEU A 43 23.70 0.44 14.14
N SER A 44 22.38 0.51 14.33
CA SER A 44 21.72 1.61 15.04
C SER A 44 22.29 1.84 16.44
N ALA A 45 22.16 3.07 16.95
CA ALA A 45 22.60 3.42 18.30
C ALA A 45 21.90 2.58 19.39
N ALA A 46 20.62 2.27 19.17
CA ALA A 46 19.83 1.41 20.05
C ALA A 46 20.37 -0.02 20.05
N ALA A 47 20.61 -0.61 18.88
CA ALA A 47 21.22 -1.94 18.75
C ALA A 47 22.60 -2.00 19.42
N LYS A 48 23.47 -1.00 19.20
CA LYS A 48 24.78 -0.93 19.87
C LYS A 48 24.65 -0.91 21.40
N ALA A 49 23.71 -0.13 21.93
CA ALA A 49 23.47 -0.03 23.37
C ALA A 49 22.90 -1.33 23.96
N ALA A 50 21.99 -2.00 23.24
CA ALA A 50 21.38 -3.25 23.67
C ALA A 50 22.35 -4.44 23.65
N LEU A 51 23.26 -4.47 22.66
CA LEU A 51 24.27 -5.51 22.54
C LEU A 51 25.33 -5.44 23.65
N ASP A 52 25.72 -4.23 24.06
CA ASP A 52 26.76 -3.99 25.10
C ASP A 52 28.06 -4.78 24.85
N VAL A 53 28.55 -4.73 23.61
CA VAL A 53 29.80 -5.39 23.18
C VAL A 53 30.79 -4.36 22.61
N PRO A 54 32.11 -4.62 22.71
CA PRO A 54 33.12 -3.73 22.13
C PRO A 54 33.00 -3.62 20.60
N GLU A 55 33.41 -2.48 20.05
CA GLU A 55 33.54 -2.34 18.60
C GLU A 55 34.64 -3.26 18.04
N ALA A 56 34.44 -3.71 16.81
CA ALA A 56 35.37 -4.59 16.12
C ALA A 56 36.78 -3.96 16.03
N PRO A 57 37.83 -4.63 16.53
CA PRO A 57 39.18 -4.10 16.48
C PRO A 57 39.80 -4.28 15.09
N GLN A 58 40.90 -3.59 14.81
CA GLN A 58 41.60 -3.71 13.53
C GLN A 58 42.20 -5.10 13.29
N ASP A 59 42.52 -5.84 14.35
CA ASP A 59 43.08 -7.20 14.34
C ASP A 59 41.99 -8.31 14.42
N LEU A 60 40.75 -7.99 14.00
CA LEU A 60 39.59 -8.88 14.11
C LEU A 60 39.82 -10.25 13.45
N VAL A 61 40.45 -10.29 12.26
CA VAL A 61 40.66 -11.55 11.52
C VAL A 61 41.74 -12.39 12.19
N GLU A 62 42.80 -11.77 12.70
CA GLU A 62 43.84 -12.43 13.47
C GLU A 62 43.28 -13.06 14.75
N ARG A 63 42.40 -12.34 15.47
CA ARG A 63 41.69 -12.88 16.64
C ARG A 63 40.79 -14.05 16.26
N ALA A 64 39.98 -13.88 15.23
CA ALA A 64 39.09 -14.90 14.70
C ALA A 64 39.82 -16.15 14.16
N ALA A 65 41.11 -16.06 13.81
CA ALA A 65 41.94 -17.21 13.46
C ALA A 65 42.37 -18.05 14.67
N THR A 66 42.32 -17.47 15.88
CA THR A 66 42.75 -18.13 17.12
C THR A 66 41.60 -18.69 17.95
N ALA A 67 40.42 -18.07 17.89
CA ALA A 67 39.25 -18.47 18.65
C ALA A 67 37.95 -18.15 17.88
N PRO A 68 36.83 -18.83 18.19
CA PRO A 68 35.53 -18.52 17.60
C PRO A 68 35.11 -17.08 17.94
N THR A 69 34.98 -16.24 16.93
CA THR A 69 34.62 -14.82 17.09
C THR A 69 33.31 -14.54 16.37
N VAL A 70 32.42 -13.76 16.99
CA VAL A 70 31.17 -13.30 16.36
C VAL A 70 31.24 -11.80 16.10
N LEU A 71 31.05 -11.40 14.85
CA LEU A 71 30.84 -10.01 14.46
C LEU A 71 29.34 -9.77 14.25
N ILE A 72 28.70 -8.93 15.05
CA ILE A 72 27.30 -8.51 14.85
C ILE A 72 27.33 -7.17 14.11
N THR A 73 26.72 -7.09 12.92
CA THR A 73 26.85 -5.92 12.03
C THR A 73 25.53 -5.65 11.30
N GLY A 74 25.24 -4.39 10.98
CA GLY A 74 24.06 -4.01 10.18
C GLY A 74 24.31 -4.04 8.66
N GLU A 75 25.58 -4.07 8.26
CA GLU A 75 26.00 -4.13 6.86
C GLU A 75 27.24 -5.01 6.68
N ILE A 76 27.48 -5.44 5.43
CA ILE A 76 28.71 -6.15 5.08
C ILE A 76 29.76 -5.12 4.67
N ASP A 77 30.49 -4.61 5.67
CA ASP A 77 31.60 -3.69 5.50
C ASP A 77 32.93 -4.42 5.21
N ALA A 78 34.04 -3.68 5.18
CA ALA A 78 35.36 -4.24 4.91
C ALA A 78 35.83 -5.28 5.96
N ALA A 79 35.44 -5.10 7.22
CA ALA A 79 35.79 -6.03 8.30
C ALA A 79 35.00 -7.34 8.17
N ALA A 80 33.69 -7.24 7.92
CA ALA A 80 32.83 -8.38 7.65
C ALA A 80 33.28 -9.15 6.39
N GLU A 81 33.61 -8.45 5.30
CA GLU A 81 34.07 -9.11 4.08
C GLU A 81 35.42 -9.81 4.28
N SER A 82 36.30 -9.26 5.10
CA SER A 82 37.58 -9.90 5.46
C SER A 82 37.38 -11.19 6.27
N LEU A 83 36.47 -11.19 7.26
CA LEU A 83 36.10 -12.40 7.99
C LEU A 83 35.46 -13.46 7.08
N ARG A 84 34.58 -13.02 6.17
CA ARG A 84 33.91 -13.89 5.20
C ARG A 84 34.91 -14.54 4.25
N ALA A 85 35.84 -13.76 3.71
CA ALA A 85 36.93 -14.25 2.86
C ALA A 85 37.83 -15.26 3.59
N ALA A 86 38.04 -15.06 4.90
CA ALA A 86 38.78 -15.97 5.78
C ALA A 86 37.97 -17.21 6.23
N GLY A 87 36.70 -17.36 5.81
CA GLY A 87 35.87 -18.56 5.99
C GLY A 87 34.79 -18.46 7.07
N ALA A 88 34.50 -17.28 7.61
CA ALA A 88 33.42 -17.09 8.58
C ALA A 88 32.04 -17.35 7.92
N SER A 89 31.13 -17.99 8.65
CA SER A 89 29.75 -18.16 8.19
C SER A 89 28.96 -16.87 8.35
N VAL A 90 28.12 -16.51 7.37
CA VAL A 90 27.18 -15.39 7.50
C VAL A 90 25.82 -15.92 7.94
N VAL A 91 25.27 -15.33 9.01
CA VAL A 91 23.95 -15.63 9.55
C VAL A 91 23.12 -14.36 9.49
N ALA A 92 21.97 -14.44 8.83
CA ALA A 92 21.01 -13.35 8.73
C ALA A 92 19.59 -13.93 8.86
N SER A 93 18.64 -13.10 9.28
CA SER A 93 17.22 -13.42 9.12
C SER A 93 16.80 -13.03 7.70
N PRO A 94 16.04 -13.86 6.98
CA PRO A 94 15.42 -13.41 5.75
C PRO A 94 14.46 -12.27 6.09
N ALA A 95 14.55 -11.17 5.36
CA ALA A 95 13.62 -10.08 5.58
C ALA A 95 12.19 -10.55 5.24
N PRO A 96 11.20 -10.28 6.10
CA PRO A 96 9.83 -10.70 5.85
C PRO A 96 9.26 -9.96 4.63
N ALA A 97 8.25 -10.54 3.99
CA ALA A 97 7.48 -9.84 2.98
C ALA A 97 6.88 -8.57 3.59
N GLY A 98 7.03 -7.43 2.90
CA GLY A 98 6.55 -6.12 3.36
C GLY A 98 7.53 -5.34 4.24
N VAL A 99 8.76 -5.82 4.46
CA VAL A 99 9.77 -5.10 5.27
C VAL A 99 10.02 -3.67 4.81
N GLU A 100 9.94 -3.40 3.50
CA GLU A 100 10.15 -2.05 2.92
C GLU A 100 9.09 -1.03 3.36
N LEU A 101 7.95 -1.49 3.89
CA LEU A 101 6.97 -0.58 4.50
C LEU A 101 7.53 0.11 5.73
N LEU A 102 8.44 -0.54 6.47
CA LEU A 102 9.08 0.04 7.65
C LEU A 102 10.01 1.21 7.25
N ASP A 103 10.68 1.09 6.10
CA ASP A 103 11.47 2.18 5.54
C ASP A 103 10.57 3.34 5.12
N ALA A 104 9.44 3.05 4.44
CA ALA A 104 8.49 4.09 4.05
C ALA A 104 7.91 4.85 5.26
N VAL A 105 7.60 4.15 6.35
CA VAL A 105 7.16 4.76 7.62
C VAL A 105 8.27 5.65 8.20
N THR A 106 9.50 5.16 8.23
CA THR A 106 10.66 5.92 8.75
C THR A 106 10.93 7.18 7.93
N VAL A 107 10.85 7.07 6.59
CA VAL A 107 11.02 8.20 5.68
C VAL A 107 9.92 9.24 5.89
N MET A 108 8.65 8.82 5.96
CA MET A 108 7.53 9.73 6.22
C MET A 108 7.69 10.46 7.56
N ASP A 109 8.04 9.74 8.64
CA ASP A 109 8.31 10.37 9.93
C ASP A 109 9.45 11.40 9.85
N ARG A 110 10.53 11.07 9.14
CA ARG A 110 11.66 11.97 8.96
C ARG A 110 11.31 13.21 8.15
N LEU A 111 10.50 13.06 7.10
CA LEU A 111 10.05 14.15 6.24
C LEU A 111 9.21 15.17 7.01
N ARG A 112 8.31 14.72 7.88
CA ARG A 112 7.42 15.63 8.63
C ARG A 112 8.02 16.15 9.94
N SER A 113 8.96 15.43 10.53
CA SER A 113 9.61 15.82 11.80
C SER A 113 10.49 17.08 11.67
N PRO A 114 10.80 17.78 12.79
CA PRO A 114 11.69 18.95 12.76
C PRO A 114 13.02 18.70 12.04
N GLY A 115 13.36 19.59 11.10
CA GLY A 115 14.53 19.44 10.23
C GLY A 115 14.29 18.56 8.99
N GLY A 116 13.05 18.12 8.78
CA GLY A 116 12.55 17.51 7.54
C GLY A 116 12.13 18.54 6.50
N CYS A 117 11.19 18.16 5.63
CA CYS A 117 10.66 18.97 4.55
C CYS A 117 9.60 19.97 5.07
N PRO A 118 9.78 21.29 4.83
CA PRO A 118 8.82 22.30 5.28
C PRO A 118 7.42 22.11 4.70
N TRP A 119 7.33 21.72 3.42
CA TRP A 119 6.04 21.48 2.77
C TRP A 119 5.31 20.33 3.45
N ASP A 120 6.01 19.24 3.78
CA ASP A 120 5.40 18.07 4.42
C ASP A 120 4.89 18.39 5.82
N ALA A 121 5.63 19.22 6.58
CA ALA A 121 5.25 19.67 7.91
C ALA A 121 4.01 20.56 7.93
N GLU A 122 3.74 21.32 6.86
CA GLU A 122 2.59 22.22 6.76
C GLU A 122 1.28 21.54 6.36
N GLN A 123 1.33 20.28 5.87
CA GLN A 123 0.12 19.60 5.39
C GLN A 123 -0.82 19.17 6.52
N ASP A 124 -2.12 19.17 6.24
CA ASP A 124 -3.16 18.60 7.11
C ASP A 124 -4.10 17.68 6.31
N HIS A 125 -5.10 17.09 6.97
CA HIS A 125 -6.04 16.19 6.29
C HIS A 125 -6.82 16.85 5.15
N ASP A 126 -7.09 18.16 5.24
CA ASP A 126 -7.87 18.88 4.24
C ASP A 126 -7.02 19.26 3.03
N SER A 127 -5.77 19.70 3.24
CA SER A 127 -4.83 20.02 2.15
C SER A 127 -4.45 18.77 1.35
N LEU A 128 -4.38 17.60 2.01
CA LEU A 128 -4.02 16.33 1.38
C LEU A 128 -5.16 15.70 0.55
N ARG A 129 -6.41 16.12 0.77
CA ARG A 129 -7.58 15.51 0.14
C ARG A 129 -7.52 15.54 -1.39
N GLN A 130 -7.04 16.64 -1.98
CA GLN A 130 -6.97 16.77 -3.43
C GLN A 130 -6.01 15.73 -4.02
N TYR A 131 -4.84 15.55 -3.40
CA TYR A 131 -3.83 14.61 -3.85
C TYR A 131 -4.35 13.17 -3.75
N LEU A 132 -5.01 12.80 -2.64
CA LEU A 132 -5.63 11.48 -2.52
C LEU A 132 -6.64 11.18 -3.65
N VAL A 133 -7.41 12.18 -4.08
CA VAL A 133 -8.34 12.01 -5.21
C VAL A 133 -7.59 11.88 -6.53
N GLU A 134 -6.55 12.70 -6.75
CA GLU A 134 -5.67 12.63 -7.92
C GLU A 134 -5.02 11.24 -8.04
N GLU A 135 -4.30 10.78 -7.03
CA GLU A 135 -3.63 9.46 -7.03
C GLU A 135 -4.61 8.30 -7.23
N THR A 136 -5.85 8.45 -6.72
CA THR A 136 -6.89 7.45 -6.95
C THR A 136 -7.26 7.36 -8.43
N TYR A 137 -7.38 8.49 -9.12
CA TYR A 137 -7.71 8.49 -10.55
C TYR A 137 -6.53 8.08 -11.43
N GLU A 138 -5.30 8.46 -11.07
CA GLU A 138 -4.10 8.01 -11.77
C GLU A 138 -3.95 6.49 -11.65
N LEU A 139 -4.20 5.92 -10.46
CA LEU A 139 -4.29 4.47 -10.27
C LEU A 139 -5.37 3.82 -11.15
N LEU A 140 -6.56 4.42 -11.24
CA LEU A 140 -7.63 3.91 -12.11
C LEU A 140 -7.24 3.94 -13.59
N ASP A 141 -6.54 4.97 -14.03
CA ASP A 141 -6.03 5.09 -15.41
C ASP A 141 -4.97 4.03 -15.69
N ALA A 142 -4.02 3.82 -14.77
CA ALA A 142 -3.02 2.76 -14.89
C ALA A 142 -3.66 1.35 -15.00
N ILE A 143 -4.74 1.10 -14.26
CA ILE A 143 -5.51 -0.16 -14.36
C ILE A 143 -6.20 -0.27 -15.73
N ALA A 144 -6.86 0.79 -16.19
CA ALA A 144 -7.59 0.81 -17.45
C ALA A 144 -6.65 0.57 -18.65
N GLU A 145 -5.48 1.19 -18.62
CA GLU A 145 -4.44 1.06 -19.65
C GLU A 145 -3.65 -0.25 -19.54
N LYS A 146 -3.81 -1.00 -18.44
CA LYS A 146 -3.06 -2.22 -18.12
C LYS A 146 -1.54 -1.97 -18.07
N ASP A 147 -1.13 -0.75 -17.71
CA ASP A 147 0.28 -0.39 -17.56
C ASP A 147 0.80 -0.87 -16.21
N ARG A 148 1.67 -1.89 -16.24
CA ARG A 148 2.24 -2.50 -15.03
C ARG A 148 3.24 -1.61 -14.32
N SER A 149 3.91 -0.71 -15.03
CA SER A 149 4.87 0.22 -14.45
C SER A 149 4.13 1.32 -13.70
N ALA A 150 3.21 1.99 -14.40
CA ALA A 150 2.35 3.02 -13.80
C ALA A 150 1.57 2.45 -12.62
N LEU A 151 0.96 1.27 -12.76
CA LEU A 151 0.23 0.62 -11.66
C LEU A 151 1.04 0.49 -10.37
N ARG A 152 2.36 0.21 -10.49
CA ARG A 152 3.22 0.09 -9.31
C ARG A 152 3.56 1.45 -8.69
N GLU A 153 3.73 2.47 -9.52
CA GLU A 153 3.97 3.86 -9.12
C GLU A 153 2.75 4.40 -8.37
N GLU A 154 1.56 4.35 -8.99
CA GLU A 154 0.33 4.87 -8.40
C GLU A 154 -0.11 4.13 -7.13
N LEU A 155 0.16 2.81 -7.04
CA LEU A 155 -0.05 2.07 -5.78
C LEU A 155 0.87 2.58 -4.66
N GLY A 156 2.07 3.03 -5.02
CA GLY A 156 3.01 3.69 -4.12
C GLY A 156 2.49 5.06 -3.68
N ASP A 157 1.90 5.85 -4.58
CA ASP A 157 1.39 7.18 -4.24
C ASP A 157 0.11 7.12 -3.41
N VAL A 158 -0.78 6.16 -3.68
CA VAL A 158 -1.91 5.88 -2.77
C VAL A 158 -1.41 5.41 -1.40
N LEU A 159 -0.36 4.58 -1.34
CA LEU A 159 0.26 4.19 -0.07
C LEU A 159 0.88 5.39 0.65
N LEU A 160 1.54 6.30 -0.08
CA LEU A 160 2.07 7.55 0.45
C LEU A 160 0.98 8.36 1.15
N GLN A 161 -0.20 8.50 0.54
CA GLN A 161 -1.33 9.22 1.16
C GLN A 161 -1.78 8.57 2.48
N VAL A 162 -1.81 7.23 2.56
CA VAL A 162 -2.12 6.50 3.81
C VAL A 162 -1.08 6.79 4.89
N LEU A 163 0.20 6.72 4.55
CA LEU A 163 1.30 7.02 5.48
C LEU A 163 1.25 8.48 5.96
N PHE A 164 0.98 9.40 5.05
CA PHE A 164 0.91 10.83 5.34
C PHE A 164 -0.22 11.14 6.33
N HIS A 165 -1.44 10.69 6.03
CA HIS A 165 -2.58 10.89 6.92
C HIS A 165 -2.39 10.22 8.27
N ALA A 166 -1.81 9.02 8.32
CA ALA A 166 -1.50 8.35 9.59
C ALA A 166 -0.45 9.13 10.40
N ARG A 167 0.55 9.73 9.76
CA ARG A 167 1.57 10.53 10.46
C ARG A 167 1.02 11.88 10.95
N VAL A 168 0.09 12.50 10.22
CA VAL A 168 -0.66 13.69 10.66
C VAL A 168 -1.53 13.33 11.87
N ALA A 169 -2.27 12.21 11.80
CA ALA A 169 -3.14 11.77 12.88
C ALA A 169 -2.37 11.46 14.18
N ALA A 170 -1.13 11.00 14.08
CA ALA A 170 -0.27 10.76 15.25
C ALA A 170 0.05 12.04 16.05
N GLU A 171 -0.15 13.23 15.46
CA GLU A 171 0.07 14.54 16.09
C GLU A 171 -1.20 15.11 16.73
N ASP A 172 -2.35 14.46 16.56
CA ASP A 172 -3.61 14.92 17.13
C ASP A 172 -3.57 14.91 18.67
N SER A 173 -4.12 15.95 19.30
CA SER A 173 -4.06 16.10 20.76
C SER A 173 -5.13 15.31 21.51
N GLU A 174 -6.24 14.95 20.85
CA GLU A 174 -7.41 14.33 21.48
C GLU A 174 -7.48 12.83 21.19
N ASP A 175 -7.24 12.41 19.94
CA ASP A 175 -7.34 11.02 19.48
C ASP A 175 -6.18 10.64 18.54
N PRO A 176 -4.93 10.61 19.04
CA PRO A 176 -3.79 10.28 18.22
C PRO A 176 -3.79 8.80 17.82
N PHE A 177 -3.52 8.54 16.55
CA PHE A 177 -3.25 7.20 16.03
C PHE A 177 -2.22 7.25 14.91
N ASP A 178 -1.46 6.16 14.75
CA ASP A 178 -0.40 6.04 13.74
C ASP A 178 -0.72 4.96 12.69
N VAL A 179 0.26 4.69 11.83
CA VAL A 179 0.14 3.67 10.77
C VAL A 179 -0.06 2.26 11.34
N ASP A 180 0.50 1.96 12.51
CA ASP A 180 0.34 0.65 13.16
C ASP A 180 -1.08 0.48 13.67
N ALA A 181 -1.68 1.53 14.24
CA ALA A 181 -3.09 1.52 14.61
C ALA A 181 -4.01 1.35 13.39
N VAL A 182 -3.71 2.01 12.27
CA VAL A 182 -4.44 1.84 11.00
C VAL A 182 -4.34 0.39 10.50
N ALA A 183 -3.13 -0.17 10.47
CA ALA A 183 -2.88 -1.54 10.02
C ALA A 183 -3.54 -2.57 10.96
N ALA A 184 -3.44 -2.39 12.27
CA ALA A 184 -4.08 -3.26 13.26
C ALA A 184 -5.61 -3.23 13.12
N GLY A 185 -6.20 -2.06 12.92
CA GLY A 185 -7.63 -1.90 12.64
C GLY A 185 -8.05 -2.61 11.36
N LEU A 186 -7.26 -2.50 10.29
CA LEU A 186 -7.48 -3.23 9.04
C LEU A 186 -7.40 -4.75 9.24
N VAL A 187 -6.34 -5.25 9.89
CA VAL A 187 -6.13 -6.68 10.14
C VAL A 187 -7.27 -7.24 10.97
N SER A 188 -7.61 -6.61 12.10
CA SER A 188 -8.71 -7.03 12.97
C SER A 188 -10.02 -7.17 12.19
N LYS A 189 -10.33 -6.16 11.36
CA LYS A 189 -11.51 -6.14 10.47
C LYS A 189 -11.47 -7.19 9.37
N LEU A 190 -10.31 -7.48 8.78
CA LEU A 190 -10.17 -8.52 7.76
C LEU A 190 -10.31 -9.91 8.38
N VAL A 191 -9.71 -10.15 9.54
CA VAL A 191 -9.79 -11.41 10.28
C VAL A 191 -11.22 -11.66 10.76
N SER A 192 -11.87 -10.68 11.40
CA SER A 192 -13.24 -10.81 11.94
C SER A 192 -14.26 -11.14 10.84
N ARG A 193 -14.03 -10.66 9.61
CA ARG A 193 -14.93 -10.85 8.47
C ARG A 193 -14.61 -12.04 7.59
N HIS A 194 -13.47 -12.71 7.81
CA HIS A 194 -13.12 -13.96 7.16
C HIS A 194 -12.89 -15.08 8.17
N PRO A 195 -13.87 -15.39 9.05
CA PRO A 195 -13.70 -16.45 10.04
C PRO A 195 -13.44 -17.82 9.40
N HIS A 196 -13.88 -18.06 8.16
CA HIS A 196 -13.60 -19.30 7.44
C HIS A 196 -12.14 -19.45 6.99
N VAL A 197 -11.37 -18.36 6.93
CA VAL A 197 -9.93 -18.38 6.62
C VAL A 197 -9.10 -18.48 7.90
N PHE A 198 -9.56 -17.82 8.98
CA PHE A 198 -8.76 -17.59 10.20
C PHE A 198 -9.28 -18.31 11.46
N ALA A 199 -10.46 -18.89 11.41
CA ALA A 199 -11.00 -19.81 12.41
C ALA A 199 -11.21 -21.19 11.75
N ASP A 200 -11.14 -22.26 12.53
CA ASP A 200 -11.46 -23.63 12.10
C ASP A 200 -12.98 -23.84 11.84
N ASP A 201 -13.65 -22.85 11.25
CA ASP A 201 -15.07 -22.86 10.93
C ASP A 201 -15.26 -23.10 9.42
N SER A 202 -15.49 -24.36 9.05
CA SER A 202 -15.61 -24.86 7.68
C SER A 202 -16.96 -24.55 7.01
N THR A 203 -17.71 -23.56 7.49
CA THR A 203 -19.10 -23.30 7.06
C THR A 203 -19.27 -22.41 5.82
N VAL A 204 -18.19 -22.03 5.13
CA VAL A 204 -18.26 -21.18 3.93
C VAL A 204 -17.98 -22.01 2.67
N LEU A 205 -18.98 -22.12 1.81
CA LEU A 205 -19.01 -23.05 0.68
C LEU A 205 -18.88 -22.36 -0.70
N ASP A 206 -19.13 -21.04 -0.81
CA ASP A 206 -19.05 -20.28 -2.08
C ASP A 206 -18.88 -18.75 -1.91
N THR A 207 -18.65 -18.02 -3.02
CA THR A 207 -18.40 -16.56 -3.06
C THR A 207 -19.63 -15.73 -2.67
N GLU A 208 -20.85 -16.15 -3.04
CA GLU A 208 -22.07 -15.41 -2.73
C GLU A 208 -22.40 -15.44 -1.22
N SER A 209 -22.23 -16.60 -0.58
CA SER A 209 -22.38 -16.76 0.87
C SER A 209 -21.34 -15.95 1.67
N GLN A 210 -20.13 -15.76 1.13
CA GLN A 210 -19.13 -14.84 1.70
C GLN A 210 -19.58 -13.38 1.65
N HIS A 211 -20.05 -12.91 0.49
CA HIS A 211 -20.52 -11.52 0.34
C HIS A 211 -21.70 -11.21 1.27
N ALA A 212 -22.63 -12.14 1.45
CA ALA A 212 -23.77 -11.97 2.36
C ALA A 212 -23.32 -11.87 3.83
N ARG A 213 -22.48 -12.80 4.30
CA ARG A 213 -21.95 -12.82 5.69
C ARG A 213 -21.07 -11.62 5.99
N TRP A 214 -20.26 -11.19 5.02
CA TRP A 214 -19.45 -9.98 5.10
C TRP A 214 -20.29 -8.72 5.34
N GLU A 215 -21.43 -8.60 4.67
CA GLU A 215 -22.33 -7.47 4.83
C GLU A 215 -23.15 -7.55 6.13
N GLU A 216 -23.50 -8.74 6.60
CA GLU A 216 -24.12 -8.96 7.92
C GLU A 216 -23.19 -8.52 9.05
N LEU A 217 -21.91 -8.94 9.03
CA LEU A 217 -20.92 -8.54 10.04
C LEU A 217 -20.68 -7.02 10.03
N LYS A 218 -20.68 -6.39 8.84
CA LYS A 218 -20.62 -4.92 8.72
C LYS A 218 -21.80 -4.20 9.38
N GLN A 219 -22.99 -4.80 9.36
CA GLN A 219 -24.17 -4.23 10.00
C GLN A 219 -24.12 -4.40 11.51
N GLN A 220 -23.64 -5.55 12.01
CA GLN A 220 -23.50 -5.81 13.44
C GLN A 220 -22.43 -4.93 14.11
N GLU A 221 -21.31 -4.67 13.43
CA GLU A 221 -20.22 -3.81 13.95
C GLU A 221 -20.58 -2.32 14.03
N LYS A 222 -21.54 -1.84 13.23
CA LYS A 222 -21.90 -0.42 13.17
C LYS A 222 -23.33 -0.23 13.68
N GLN A 223 -23.48 0.36 14.88
CA GLN A 223 -24.78 0.81 15.38
C GLN A 223 -25.28 2.02 14.57
N ARG A 224 -25.79 1.75 13.37
CA ARG A 224 -26.30 2.77 12.46
C ARG A 224 -27.74 3.12 12.81
N GLU A 225 -28.03 4.40 12.89
CA GLU A 225 -29.40 4.89 13.10
C GLU A 225 -30.15 4.96 11.77
N SER A 226 -29.44 5.12 10.65
CA SER A 226 -29.99 5.24 9.30
C SER A 226 -29.39 4.25 8.31
N ILE A 227 -30.19 3.85 7.32
CA ILE A 227 -29.78 2.96 6.22
C ILE A 227 -28.70 3.57 5.32
N VAL A 228 -28.60 4.91 5.31
CA VAL A 228 -27.59 5.64 4.54
C VAL A 228 -26.33 5.94 5.35
N ASP A 229 -26.27 5.58 6.63
CA ASP A 229 -25.08 5.83 7.45
C ASP A 229 -23.87 5.06 6.94
N GLY A 230 -22.75 5.78 6.82
CA GLY A 230 -21.51 5.28 6.25
C GLY A 230 -21.55 5.07 4.73
N VAL A 231 -22.45 5.75 4.02
CA VAL A 231 -22.28 6.07 2.59
C VAL A 231 -21.32 7.25 2.49
N ALA A 232 -20.28 7.15 1.67
CA ALA A 232 -19.37 8.26 1.43
C ALA A 232 -20.08 9.31 0.55
N LEU A 233 -20.52 10.41 1.14
CA LEU A 233 -21.29 11.41 0.39
C LEU A 233 -20.44 12.24 -0.59
N GLY A 234 -19.11 12.24 -0.42
CA GLY A 234 -18.17 12.91 -1.34
C GLY A 234 -17.80 12.13 -2.60
N GLN A 235 -18.38 10.94 -2.81
CA GLN A 235 -18.20 10.17 -4.04
C GLN A 235 -18.77 10.94 -5.25
N PRO A 236 -18.29 10.68 -6.49
CA PRO A 236 -18.95 11.13 -7.70
C PRO A 236 -20.44 10.79 -7.73
N ALA A 237 -21.23 11.62 -8.43
CA ALA A 237 -22.69 11.57 -8.34
C ALA A 237 -23.29 10.23 -8.80
N VAL A 238 -22.70 9.59 -9.82
CA VAL A 238 -23.20 8.31 -10.34
C VAL A 238 -22.87 7.17 -9.38
N ALA A 239 -21.65 7.11 -8.84
CA ALA A 239 -21.26 6.21 -7.75
C ALA A 239 -22.13 6.40 -6.50
N LEU A 240 -22.43 7.65 -6.12
CA LEU A 240 -23.30 7.97 -4.99
C LEU A 240 -24.73 7.45 -5.21
N ALA A 241 -25.33 7.71 -6.38
CA ALA A 241 -26.66 7.22 -6.74
C ALA A 241 -26.71 5.68 -6.72
N ALA A 242 -25.70 5.02 -7.29
CA ALA A 242 -25.56 3.57 -7.24
C ALA A 242 -25.46 3.05 -5.81
N LYS A 243 -24.67 3.72 -4.95
CA LYS A 243 -24.49 3.30 -3.56
C LYS A 243 -25.77 3.44 -2.74
N LEU A 244 -26.50 4.54 -2.92
CA LEU A 244 -27.79 4.76 -2.29
C LEU A 244 -28.82 3.74 -2.77
N THR A 245 -28.86 3.44 -4.07
CA THR A 245 -29.72 2.39 -4.64
C THR A 245 -29.43 1.03 -4.01
N GLN A 246 -28.16 0.65 -3.91
CA GLN A 246 -27.75 -0.61 -3.27
C GLN A 246 -28.21 -0.68 -1.80
N ARG A 247 -28.09 0.42 -1.04
CA ARG A 247 -28.54 0.48 0.37
C ARG A 247 -30.05 0.36 0.48
N ALA A 248 -30.77 1.12 -0.33
CA ALA A 248 -32.22 1.15 -0.32
C ALA A 248 -32.82 -0.20 -0.76
N GLY A 249 -32.28 -0.84 -1.80
CA GLY A 249 -32.70 -2.18 -2.24
C GLY A 249 -32.52 -3.24 -1.15
N ARG A 250 -31.40 -3.20 -0.41
CA ARG A 250 -31.17 -4.11 0.74
C ARG A 250 -32.13 -3.89 1.90
N ALA A 251 -32.56 -2.66 2.12
CA ALA A 251 -33.56 -2.32 3.13
C ALA A 251 -35.00 -2.65 2.69
N GLY A 252 -35.19 -3.19 1.48
CA GLY A 252 -36.49 -3.50 0.92
C GLY A 252 -37.28 -2.28 0.44
N ILE A 253 -36.61 -1.13 0.25
CA ILE A 253 -37.26 0.04 -0.34
C ILE A 253 -37.60 -0.29 -1.80
N PRO A 254 -38.87 -0.18 -2.21
CA PRO A 254 -39.29 -0.54 -3.55
C PRO A 254 -38.70 0.43 -4.58
N LEU A 255 -38.43 -0.07 -5.79
CA LEU A 255 -37.91 0.74 -6.89
C LEU A 255 -38.82 1.94 -7.23
N SER A 256 -40.14 1.79 -7.03
CA SER A 256 -41.11 2.86 -7.21
C SER A 256 -40.95 4.03 -6.22
N ALA A 257 -40.19 3.86 -5.14
CA ALA A 257 -39.89 4.92 -4.17
C ALA A 257 -38.52 5.57 -4.45
N MET A 258 -37.76 5.08 -5.43
CA MET A 258 -36.51 5.71 -5.86
C MET A 258 -36.81 6.96 -6.71
N PRO A 259 -35.90 7.95 -6.73
CA PRO A 259 -35.99 9.07 -7.65
C PRO A 259 -36.21 8.59 -9.10
N SER A 260 -37.31 9.06 -9.69
CA SER A 260 -37.69 8.81 -11.08
C SER A 260 -38.42 10.05 -11.61
N GLY A 261 -38.05 10.54 -12.78
CA GLY A 261 -38.61 11.77 -13.33
C GLY A 261 -38.00 12.12 -14.69
N GLU A 262 -38.64 13.07 -15.37
CA GLU A 262 -38.17 13.58 -16.67
C GLU A 262 -37.04 14.60 -16.53
N ASP A 263 -36.83 15.15 -15.34
CA ASP A 263 -35.67 16.02 -15.10
C ASP A 263 -34.37 15.23 -15.17
N THR A 264 -33.31 15.89 -15.65
CA THR A 264 -32.02 15.25 -15.90
C THR A 264 -31.45 14.54 -14.68
N GLY A 265 -31.61 15.12 -13.48
CA GLY A 265 -31.08 14.54 -12.25
C GLY A 265 -31.75 13.22 -11.90
N SER A 266 -33.09 13.21 -11.92
CA SER A 266 -33.87 12.00 -11.69
C SER A 266 -33.65 10.94 -12.76
N ALA A 267 -33.50 11.33 -14.03
CA ALA A 267 -33.21 10.41 -15.12
C ALA A 267 -31.82 9.75 -14.97
N LEU A 268 -30.78 10.52 -14.63
CA LEU A 268 -29.44 10.00 -14.35
C LEU A 268 -29.43 9.08 -13.14
N PHE A 269 -30.17 9.43 -12.07
CA PHE A 269 -30.32 8.58 -10.90
C PHE A 269 -30.95 7.23 -11.29
N ALA A 270 -32.05 7.27 -12.07
CA ALA A 270 -32.75 6.06 -12.49
C ALA A 270 -31.85 5.13 -13.33
N LEU A 271 -31.06 5.68 -14.26
CA LEU A 271 -30.11 4.91 -15.06
C LEU A 271 -29.01 4.28 -14.19
N ALA A 272 -28.44 5.04 -13.25
CA ALA A 272 -27.45 4.52 -12.31
C ALA A 272 -28.04 3.42 -11.42
N ALA A 273 -29.28 3.60 -10.97
CA ALA A 273 -30.01 2.63 -10.16
C ALA A 273 -30.25 1.33 -10.94
N GLU A 274 -30.74 1.42 -12.17
CA GLU A 274 -30.98 0.27 -13.05
C GLU A 274 -29.69 -0.52 -13.31
N ALA A 275 -28.63 0.17 -13.72
CA ALA A 275 -27.31 -0.44 -13.93
C ALA A 275 -26.82 -1.15 -12.66
N LYS A 276 -26.93 -0.50 -11.49
CA LYS A 276 -26.48 -1.10 -10.23
C LYS A 276 -27.26 -2.35 -9.84
N LEU A 277 -28.57 -2.34 -10.04
CA LEU A 277 -29.44 -3.50 -9.78
C LEU A 277 -29.20 -4.63 -10.77
N GLY A 278 -28.79 -4.30 -11.99
CA GLY A 278 -28.30 -5.24 -13.01
C GLY A 278 -26.89 -5.78 -12.75
N GLY A 279 -26.22 -5.36 -11.66
CA GLY A 279 -24.87 -5.81 -11.30
C GLY A 279 -23.73 -5.08 -12.03
N ILE A 280 -24.03 -4.01 -12.76
CA ILE A 280 -23.05 -3.16 -13.43
C ILE A 280 -22.66 -2.02 -12.48
N ASP A 281 -21.38 -1.63 -12.45
CA ASP A 281 -21.00 -0.38 -11.81
C ASP A 281 -21.21 0.80 -12.77
N PRO A 282 -22.20 1.68 -12.54
CA PRO A 282 -22.52 2.73 -13.49
C PRO A 282 -21.46 3.83 -13.56
N GLU A 283 -20.67 4.05 -12.50
CA GLU A 283 -19.60 5.05 -12.52
C GLU A 283 -18.51 4.62 -13.50
N ASP A 284 -18.01 3.39 -13.33
CA ASP A 284 -16.98 2.82 -14.20
C ASP A 284 -17.49 2.66 -15.63
N ALA A 285 -18.75 2.26 -15.82
CA ALA A 285 -19.35 2.13 -17.15
C ALA A 285 -19.40 3.49 -17.88
N LEU A 286 -19.86 4.54 -17.21
CA LEU A 286 -19.90 5.88 -17.80
C LEU A 286 -18.49 6.42 -18.05
N ARG A 287 -17.56 6.21 -17.11
CA ARG A 287 -16.14 6.59 -17.27
C ARG A 287 -15.54 5.90 -18.50
N GLY A 288 -15.75 4.60 -18.67
CA GLY A 288 -15.27 3.85 -19.83
C GLY A 288 -15.74 4.46 -21.15
N VAL A 289 -17.03 4.75 -21.28
CA VAL A 289 -17.60 5.40 -22.48
C VAL A 289 -16.98 6.79 -22.72
N ALA A 290 -16.76 7.59 -21.66
CA ALA A 290 -16.15 8.90 -21.78
C ALA A 290 -14.69 8.83 -22.25
N LEU A 291 -13.91 7.88 -21.74
CA LEU A 291 -12.52 7.64 -22.13
C LEU A 291 -12.43 7.14 -23.58
N GLU A 292 -13.28 6.21 -23.99
CA GLU A 292 -13.36 5.76 -25.39
C GLU A 292 -13.70 6.90 -26.35
N PHE A 293 -14.63 7.78 -25.96
CA PHE A 293 -14.96 8.96 -26.74
C PHE A 293 -13.79 9.94 -26.86
N ALA A 294 -13.05 10.17 -25.77
CA ALA A 294 -11.85 10.99 -25.78
C ALA A 294 -10.77 10.41 -26.73
N GLU A 295 -10.56 9.10 -26.73
CA GLU A 295 -9.64 8.44 -27.67
C GLU A 295 -10.08 8.56 -29.12
N ARG A 296 -11.39 8.43 -29.39
CA ARG A 296 -11.94 8.67 -30.74
C ARG A 296 -11.68 10.09 -31.22
N ILE A 297 -11.82 11.09 -30.35
CA ILE A 297 -11.47 12.48 -30.67
C ILE A 297 -9.98 12.58 -30.98
N ARG A 298 -9.09 12.07 -30.11
CA ARG A 298 -7.63 12.10 -30.34
C ARG A 298 -7.23 11.43 -31.65
N ALA A 299 -7.86 10.30 -32.00
CA ALA A 299 -7.62 9.59 -33.25
C ALA A 299 -8.13 10.36 -34.48
N ALA A 300 -9.28 11.03 -34.38
CA ALA A 300 -9.78 11.93 -35.41
C ALA A 300 -8.83 13.12 -35.65
N GLU A 301 -8.35 13.76 -34.59
CA GLU A 301 -7.40 14.86 -34.70
C GLU A 301 -6.06 14.45 -35.33
N ARG A 302 -5.54 13.25 -34.99
CA ARG A 302 -4.33 12.71 -35.62
C ARG A 302 -4.50 12.57 -37.13
N ARG A 303 -5.61 11.95 -37.57
CA ARG A 303 -5.94 11.80 -39.00
C ARG A 303 -6.05 13.15 -39.71
N ALA A 304 -6.72 14.13 -39.09
CA ALA A 304 -6.85 15.47 -39.65
C ALA A 304 -5.48 16.16 -39.85
N ARG A 305 -4.58 16.05 -38.87
CA ARG A 305 -3.21 16.58 -38.95
C ARG A 305 -2.39 15.89 -40.05
N GLU A 306 -2.51 14.57 -40.18
CA GLU A 306 -1.83 13.79 -41.23
C GLU A 306 -2.30 14.17 -42.64
N SER A 307 -3.57 14.55 -42.81
CA SER A 307 -4.11 15.08 -44.07
C SER A 307 -3.72 16.54 -44.37
N GLY A 308 -2.92 17.18 -43.52
CA GLY A 308 -2.48 18.57 -43.69
C GLY A 308 -3.56 19.61 -43.37
N GLY A 309 -4.64 19.21 -42.70
CA GLY A 309 -5.76 20.07 -42.33
C GLY A 309 -5.51 20.90 -41.06
N THR A 310 -6.28 21.98 -40.90
CA THR A 310 -6.40 22.71 -39.63
C THR A 310 -7.41 22.02 -38.70
N ALA A 311 -7.87 22.68 -37.63
CA ALA A 311 -8.93 22.14 -36.77
C ALA A 311 -10.18 21.73 -37.60
N PRO A 312 -10.74 20.51 -37.42
CA PRO A 312 -11.86 20.04 -38.22
C PRO A 312 -13.13 20.89 -38.03
N THR A 313 -13.86 21.11 -39.11
CA THR A 313 -15.22 21.67 -39.12
C THR A 313 -16.24 20.66 -38.59
N ALA A 314 -17.48 21.09 -38.32
CA ALA A 314 -18.53 20.20 -37.79
C ALA A 314 -18.84 19.02 -38.73
N ASP A 315 -18.83 19.22 -40.04
CA ASP A 315 -19.06 18.16 -41.02
C ASP A 315 -17.87 17.20 -41.10
N GLU A 316 -16.64 17.71 -41.03
CA GLU A 316 -15.43 16.89 -40.95
C GLU A 316 -15.38 16.08 -39.64
N TRP A 317 -15.89 16.60 -38.53
CA TRP A 317 -16.02 15.84 -37.29
C TRP A 317 -16.98 14.65 -37.42
N HIS A 318 -18.10 14.80 -38.12
CA HIS A 318 -19.01 13.68 -38.38
C HIS A 318 -18.35 12.59 -39.22
N GLU A 319 -17.59 12.95 -40.25
CA GLU A 319 -16.86 11.98 -41.07
C GLU A 319 -15.72 11.30 -40.27
N LEU A 320 -14.94 12.08 -39.52
CA LEU A 320 -13.83 11.57 -38.73
C LEU A 320 -14.31 10.68 -37.58
N LEU A 321 -15.37 11.06 -36.85
CA LEU A 321 -15.89 10.27 -35.73
C LEU A 321 -16.84 9.14 -36.16
N GLY A 322 -17.47 9.26 -37.33
CA GLY A 322 -18.40 8.27 -37.90
C GLY A 322 -17.74 7.18 -38.74
N GLY A 323 -16.46 7.34 -39.11
CA GLY A 323 -15.69 6.39 -39.93
C GLY A 323 -15.00 5.24 -39.18
N SER A 324 -15.59 4.71 -38.11
CA SER A 324 -15.18 3.42 -37.53
C SER A 324 -16.41 2.56 -37.33
N ASP A 325 -16.37 1.39 -37.97
CA ASP A 325 -17.46 0.43 -38.13
C ASP A 325 -18.24 0.14 -36.84
N ALA A 326 -19.56 0.08 -37.00
CA ALA A 326 -20.49 -0.60 -36.11
C ALA A 326 -20.32 -2.13 -36.18
#